data_AF-A0A4P6MAL3-F1
#
_entry.id   AF-A0A4P6MAL3-F1
#
_cell.length_a   1.000
_cell.length_b   1.000
_cell.length_c   1.000
_cell.angle_alpha   90.00
_cell.angle_beta   90.00
_cell.angle_gamma   90.00
#
_symmetry.space_group_name_H-M   'P 1'
#
loop_
_entity.id
_entity.type
_entity.pdbx_description
1 polymer ?
#
loop_
_entity_poly.entity_id
_entity_poly.type
_entity_poly.pdbx_seq_one_letter_code
_entity_poly.pdbx_strand_id
1 'polypeptide(L)'
;MILFVISFNYTLKAAGTEPIDISTIEKNIGSFESAPNEKKIIEKIAKNQKNISGLAIGDDLEVVSINNNKATVKAKENSKKIKGQVEVIFNVKEDLNVLIQNKALGDIELNKIHSESLISNEDLLNAIKSKNNGLVITKDDVYFPKKDRSKGYITIEAIDKSPKYKGKAKLTYQIKKINKEEFISEVKNKYNIPSDSTIKQNQLDETIENVIAEEAGNPDSTREIVMKKVREAVELLLNAEGSTLSETLTTSMSNKEEELQNNSQTILSPKITSEKTDNNENTNYGFYIVIACIILISITFLSLLFVIFKKRNTQS
;
A
#
# COMPACT_ATOMS: atom_id res chain seq x y z
N MET A 1 -6.27 72.73 -41.52
CA MET A 1 -6.13 71.41 -40.87
C MET A 1 -5.22 70.56 -41.76
N ILE A 2 -3.96 70.38 -41.39
CA ILE A 2 -2.97 69.63 -42.18
C ILE A 2 -2.79 68.27 -41.50
N LEU A 3 -3.14 67.19 -42.20
CA LEU A 3 -2.92 65.82 -41.75
C LEU A 3 -1.47 65.43 -42.07
N PHE A 4 -0.66 65.16 -41.04
CA PHE A 4 0.62 64.46 -41.19
C PHE A 4 0.35 62.95 -41.12
N VAL A 5 0.55 62.25 -42.24
CA VAL A 5 0.60 60.79 -42.26
C VAL A 5 2.06 60.40 -42.10
N ILE A 6 2.43 59.89 -40.92
CA ILE A 6 3.74 59.32 -40.66
C ILE A 6 3.64 57.81 -40.90
N SER A 7 4.15 57.35 -42.03
CA SER A 7 4.26 55.92 -42.37
C SER A 7 5.55 55.37 -41.76
N PHE A 8 5.43 54.56 -40.71
CA PHE A 8 6.54 53.76 -40.19
C PHE A 8 6.64 52.44 -40.95
N ASN A 9 7.61 52.33 -41.86
CA ASN A 9 8.02 51.06 -42.43
C ASN A 9 9.00 50.37 -41.46
N TYR A 10 8.49 49.60 -40.50
CA TYR A 10 9.32 48.67 -39.74
C TYR A 10 9.50 47.37 -40.53
N THR A 11 10.69 47.17 -41.08
CA THR A 11 11.14 45.83 -41.47
C THR A 11 11.62 45.12 -40.20
N LEU A 12 10.78 44.23 -39.66
CA LEU A 12 11.19 43.30 -38.61
C LEU A 12 12.26 42.37 -39.18
N LYS A 13 13.54 42.67 -38.90
CA LYS A 13 14.63 41.74 -39.14
C LYS A 13 14.40 40.53 -38.24
N ALA A 14 14.00 39.40 -38.83
CA ALA A 14 13.84 38.16 -38.10
C ALA A 14 15.15 37.87 -37.36
N ALA A 15 15.11 37.92 -36.02
CA ALA A 15 16.22 37.49 -35.19
C ALA A 15 16.49 36.02 -35.54
N GLY A 16 17.62 35.73 -36.16
CA GLY A 16 18.05 34.36 -36.40
C GLY A 16 18.23 33.69 -35.05
N THR A 17 17.26 32.87 -34.64
CA THR A 17 17.40 32.05 -33.44
C THR A 17 18.48 31.02 -33.75
N GLU A 18 19.60 31.08 -33.03
CA GLU A 18 20.65 30.08 -33.18
C GLU A 18 20.07 28.67 -32.95
N PRO A 19 20.50 27.65 -33.74
CA PRO A 19 20.03 26.30 -33.54
C PRO A 19 20.39 25.81 -32.13
N ILE A 20 19.42 25.20 -31.45
CA ILE A 20 19.60 24.66 -30.11
C ILE A 20 20.53 23.44 -30.18
N ASP A 21 21.51 23.40 -29.29
CA ASP A 21 22.37 22.23 -29.19
C ASP A 21 21.64 21.09 -28.48
N ILE A 22 21.46 19.96 -29.14
CA ILE A 22 20.76 18.79 -28.58
C ILE A 22 21.47 18.24 -27.33
N SER A 23 22.75 18.54 -27.11
CA SER A 23 23.46 18.13 -25.89
C SER A 23 22.88 18.76 -24.61
N THR A 24 22.07 19.81 -24.72
CA THR A 24 21.41 20.48 -23.59
C THR A 24 20.06 19.87 -23.21
N ILE A 25 19.56 18.87 -23.94
CA ILE A 25 18.29 18.22 -23.60
C ILE A 25 18.46 17.29 -22.40
N GLU A 26 17.33 16.93 -21.77
CA GLU A 26 17.33 15.94 -20.70
C GLU A 26 17.83 14.57 -21.22
N LYS A 27 18.93 14.09 -20.64
CA LYS A 27 19.56 12.82 -21.05
C LYS A 27 18.74 11.61 -20.64
N ASN A 28 18.03 11.67 -19.51
CA ASN A 28 17.14 10.58 -19.10
C ASN A 28 15.76 10.78 -19.73
N ILE A 29 15.43 9.97 -20.72
CA ILE A 29 14.16 10.10 -21.45
C ILE A 29 13.02 9.30 -20.79
N GLY A 30 13.31 8.62 -19.67
CA GLY A 30 12.36 7.86 -18.87
C GLY A 30 12.23 6.40 -19.31
N SER A 31 11.08 5.79 -18.99
CA SER A 31 10.85 4.36 -19.21
C SER A 31 10.00 4.05 -20.44
N PHE A 32 10.23 2.86 -21.01
CA PHE A 32 9.48 2.23 -22.08
C PHE A 32 8.86 0.91 -21.62
N GLU A 33 7.67 0.59 -22.15
CA GLU A 33 7.01 -0.70 -21.89
C GLU A 33 7.74 -1.89 -22.53
N SER A 34 8.52 -1.67 -23.57
CA SER A 34 9.34 -2.69 -24.23
C SER A 34 10.57 -2.04 -24.85
N ALA A 35 11.53 -2.85 -25.30
CA ALA A 35 12.70 -2.36 -26.02
C ALA A 35 12.25 -1.40 -27.14
N PRO A 36 12.65 -0.11 -27.10
CA PRO A 36 12.18 0.87 -28.05
C PRO A 36 12.94 0.76 -29.37
N ASN A 37 12.27 1.12 -30.46
CA ASN A 37 12.92 1.40 -31.73
C ASN A 37 13.22 2.90 -31.85
N GLU A 38 13.89 3.29 -32.93
CA GLU A 38 14.30 4.68 -33.20
C GLU A 38 13.13 5.66 -33.12
N LYS A 39 12.00 5.31 -33.76
CA LYS A 39 10.78 6.13 -33.77
C LYS A 39 10.28 6.41 -32.35
N LYS A 40 10.18 5.38 -31.51
CA LYS A 40 9.73 5.52 -30.12
C LYS A 40 10.67 6.41 -29.29
N ILE A 41 11.98 6.33 -29.53
CA ILE A 41 12.97 7.19 -28.87
C ILE A 41 12.77 8.64 -29.26
N ILE A 42 12.65 8.92 -30.56
CA ILE A 42 12.40 10.28 -31.09
C ILE A 42 11.10 10.85 -30.53
N GLU A 43 10.01 10.08 -30.57
CA GLU A 43 8.71 10.50 -30.02
C GLU A 43 8.81 10.85 -28.54
N LYS A 44 9.56 10.05 -27.75
CA LYS A 44 9.77 10.30 -26.33
C LYS A 44 10.58 11.58 -26.09
N ILE A 45 11.69 11.76 -26.79
CA ILE A 45 12.52 12.98 -26.71
C ILE A 45 11.69 14.21 -27.09
N ALA A 46 10.99 14.16 -28.23
CA ALA A 46 10.18 15.28 -28.71
C ALA A 46 9.06 15.63 -27.72
N LYS A 47 8.41 14.62 -27.11
CA LYS A 47 7.41 14.84 -26.07
C LYS A 47 8.00 15.52 -24.83
N ASN A 48 9.14 15.02 -24.32
CA ASN A 48 9.80 15.60 -23.16
C ASN A 48 10.23 17.05 -23.43
N GLN A 49 10.86 17.29 -24.59
CA GLN A 49 11.32 18.63 -24.96
C GLN A 49 10.16 19.61 -25.16
N LYS A 50 9.06 19.16 -25.78
CA LYS A 50 7.84 19.97 -25.93
C LYS A 50 7.24 20.32 -24.57
N ASN A 51 7.28 19.41 -23.60
CA ASN A 51 6.80 19.69 -22.25
C ASN A 51 7.69 20.70 -21.50
N ILE A 52 9.00 20.67 -21.73
CA ILE A 52 9.96 21.56 -21.05
C ILE A 52 10.01 22.95 -21.70
N SER A 53 10.05 23.02 -23.02
CA SER A 53 10.39 24.24 -23.78
C SER A 53 9.34 24.64 -24.82
N GLY A 54 8.28 23.84 -25.02
CA GLY A 54 7.31 24.04 -26.10
C GLY A 54 7.83 23.68 -27.49
N LEU A 55 9.11 23.31 -27.64
CA LEU A 55 9.73 23.10 -28.93
C LEU A 55 9.44 21.72 -29.53
N ALA A 56 8.97 21.71 -30.77
CA ALA A 56 8.78 20.50 -31.57
C ALA A 56 10.03 20.18 -32.40
N ILE A 57 10.81 19.20 -31.93
CA ILE A 57 12.09 18.78 -32.53
C ILE A 57 12.06 17.39 -33.18
N GLY A 58 10.95 16.65 -33.12
CA GLY A 58 10.90 15.24 -33.56
C GLY A 58 11.35 15.01 -35.00
N ASP A 59 10.89 15.86 -35.93
CA ASP A 59 11.24 15.74 -37.36
C ASP A 59 12.71 16.07 -37.65
N ASP A 60 13.38 16.76 -36.73
CA ASP A 60 14.75 17.23 -36.83
C ASP A 60 15.78 16.23 -36.25
N LEU A 61 15.32 15.11 -35.67
CA LEU A 61 16.14 14.12 -34.97
C LEU A 61 16.39 12.85 -35.79
N GLU A 62 17.55 12.25 -35.57
CA GLU A 62 17.94 10.94 -36.09
C GLU A 62 18.62 10.13 -34.98
N VAL A 63 18.26 8.85 -34.86
CA VAL A 63 18.91 7.92 -33.92
C VAL A 63 20.06 7.23 -34.64
N VAL A 64 21.26 7.34 -34.10
CA VAL A 64 22.49 6.76 -34.68
C VAL A 64 22.69 5.33 -34.22
N SER A 65 22.42 5.06 -32.94
CA SER A 65 22.54 3.72 -32.37
C SER A 65 21.65 3.55 -31.14
N ILE A 66 21.25 2.31 -30.87
CA ILE A 66 20.53 1.90 -29.68
C ILE A 66 21.28 0.71 -29.10
N ASN A 67 21.82 0.88 -27.90
CA ASN A 67 22.60 -0.14 -27.20
C ASN A 67 22.11 -0.27 -25.76
N ASN A 68 21.50 -1.41 -25.44
CA ASN A 68 20.90 -1.67 -24.13
C ASN A 68 19.93 -0.55 -23.72
N ASN A 69 20.25 0.15 -22.63
CA ASN A 69 19.46 1.21 -22.01
C ASN A 69 19.90 2.62 -22.46
N LYS A 70 20.60 2.70 -23.60
CA LYS A 70 21.16 3.93 -24.14
C LYS A 70 20.87 4.07 -25.62
N ALA A 71 20.73 5.31 -26.08
CA ALA A 71 20.70 5.62 -27.49
C ALA A 71 21.51 6.88 -27.79
N THR A 72 22.21 6.88 -28.92
CA THR A 72 22.87 8.08 -29.45
C THR A 72 21.95 8.74 -30.45
N VAL A 73 21.64 10.01 -30.24
CA VAL A 73 20.72 10.79 -31.08
C VAL A 73 21.43 12.05 -31.56
N LYS A 74 21.27 12.38 -32.84
CA LYS A 74 21.86 13.58 -33.45
C LYS A 74 20.79 14.41 -34.16
N ALA A 75 21.11 15.66 -34.42
CA ALA A 75 20.36 16.48 -35.37
C ALA A 75 20.55 15.95 -36.80
N LYS A 76 19.49 15.96 -37.60
CA LYS A 76 19.59 15.73 -39.05
C LYS A 76 20.42 16.84 -39.69
N GLU A 77 21.17 16.50 -40.75
CA GLU A 77 22.06 17.43 -41.44
C GLU A 77 21.35 18.70 -41.95
N ASN A 78 20.08 18.59 -42.31
CA ASN A 78 19.27 19.70 -42.82
C ASN A 78 18.43 20.40 -41.74
N SER A 79 18.61 20.06 -40.45
CA SER A 79 17.88 20.74 -39.38
C SER A 79 18.35 22.18 -39.23
N LYS A 80 17.39 23.10 -39.21
CA LYS A 80 17.63 24.52 -38.89
C LYS A 80 17.37 24.85 -37.43
N LYS A 81 16.69 23.95 -36.69
CA LYS A 81 16.23 24.19 -35.32
C LYS A 81 17.21 23.69 -34.28
N ILE A 82 17.88 22.57 -34.57
CA ILE A 82 18.78 21.91 -33.63
C ILE A 82 20.09 21.51 -34.32
N LYS A 83 21.13 21.34 -33.51
CA LYS A 83 22.46 20.88 -33.92
C LYS A 83 23.06 19.93 -32.88
N GLY A 84 24.11 19.21 -33.25
CA GLY A 84 24.89 18.38 -32.33
C GLY A 84 24.39 16.95 -32.15
N GLN A 85 24.93 16.28 -31.14
CA GLN A 85 24.65 14.87 -30.79
C GLN A 85 24.62 14.71 -29.27
N VAL A 86 23.78 13.80 -28.78
CA VAL A 86 23.66 13.47 -27.36
C VAL A 86 23.45 11.96 -27.16
N GLU A 87 24.03 11.41 -26.09
CA GLU A 87 23.65 10.09 -25.59
C GLU A 87 22.51 10.26 -24.57
N VAL A 88 21.38 9.62 -24.85
CA VAL A 88 20.24 9.53 -23.94
C VAL A 88 20.21 8.17 -23.27
N ILE A 89 19.67 8.13 -22.06
CA ILE A 89 19.50 6.94 -21.22
C ILE A 89 18.00 6.72 -21.03
N PHE A 90 17.58 5.46 -21.05
CA PHE A 90 16.21 5.06 -20.79
C PHE A 90 16.14 3.73 -20.03
N ASN A 91 14.99 3.47 -19.43
CA ASN A 91 14.71 2.18 -18.81
C ASN A 91 13.70 1.39 -19.64
N VAL A 92 13.89 0.08 -19.73
CA VAL A 92 12.85 -0.83 -20.25
C VAL A 92 12.21 -1.50 -19.05
N LYS A 93 10.90 -1.39 -18.92
CA LYS A 93 10.18 -1.96 -17.78
C LYS A 93 10.25 -3.48 -17.82
N GLU A 94 10.57 -4.06 -16.69
CA GLU A 94 10.58 -5.52 -16.51
C GLU A 94 9.16 -6.02 -16.23
N ASP A 95 8.79 -7.12 -16.88
CA ASP A 95 7.49 -7.73 -16.67
C ASP A 95 7.52 -8.59 -15.41
N LEU A 96 6.66 -8.31 -14.43
CA LEU A 96 6.61 -9.06 -13.17
C LEU A 96 6.38 -10.56 -13.40
N ASN A 97 5.61 -10.95 -14.42
CA ASN A 97 5.34 -12.36 -14.70
C ASN A 97 6.59 -13.11 -15.18
N VAL A 98 7.52 -12.40 -15.82
CA VAL A 98 8.79 -12.95 -16.31
C VAL A 98 9.86 -12.85 -15.23
N LEU A 99 9.93 -11.71 -14.54
CA LEU A 99 10.88 -11.43 -13.47
C LEU A 99 10.70 -12.39 -12.27
N ILE A 100 9.45 -12.68 -11.89
CA ILE A 100 9.15 -13.62 -10.81
C ILE A 100 9.05 -15.03 -11.40
N GLN A 101 10.19 -15.71 -11.39
CA GLN A 101 10.35 -17.05 -11.96
C GLN A 101 9.60 -18.09 -11.12
N ASN A 102 9.83 -18.09 -9.80
CA ASN A 102 9.18 -19.00 -8.86
C ASN A 102 7.88 -18.40 -8.35
N LYS A 103 6.77 -18.87 -8.94
CA LYS A 103 5.40 -18.43 -8.62
C LYS A 103 4.75 -19.22 -7.47
N ALA A 104 5.26 -20.42 -7.21
CA ALA A 104 4.86 -21.23 -6.06
C ALA A 104 5.69 -20.83 -4.85
N LEU A 105 5.10 -20.06 -3.93
CA LEU A 105 5.78 -19.53 -2.76
C LEU A 105 5.96 -20.57 -1.64
N GLY A 106 5.21 -21.67 -1.70
CA GLY A 106 5.19 -22.71 -0.68
C GLY A 106 4.35 -22.31 0.53
N ASP A 107 4.77 -22.77 1.70
CA ASP A 107 4.08 -22.49 2.95
C ASP A 107 4.44 -21.11 3.48
N ILE A 108 3.43 -20.33 3.84
CA ILE A 108 3.58 -19.05 4.52
C ILE A 108 3.05 -19.23 5.94
N GLU A 109 3.94 -19.08 6.92
CA GLU A 109 3.59 -19.07 8.32
C GLU A 109 2.94 -17.73 8.67
N LEU A 110 1.74 -17.79 9.24
CA LEU A 110 1.08 -16.59 9.74
C LEU A 110 1.72 -16.16 11.06
N ASN A 111 2.06 -14.89 11.17
CA ASN A 111 2.45 -14.30 12.45
C ASN A 111 1.25 -14.10 13.40
N LYS A 112 0.02 -14.14 12.88
CA LYS A 112 -1.22 -13.94 13.64
C LYS A 112 -1.86 -15.28 14.03
N ILE A 113 -2.35 -15.36 15.27
CA ILE A 113 -2.90 -16.60 15.87
C ILE A 113 -4.29 -16.95 15.32
N HIS A 114 -4.96 -16.00 14.69
CA HIS A 114 -6.29 -16.19 14.09
C HIS A 114 -6.24 -16.76 12.68
N SER A 115 -7.01 -17.82 12.44
CA SER A 115 -7.05 -18.56 11.17
C SER A 115 -7.61 -17.78 9.98
N GLU A 116 -8.13 -16.58 10.20
CA GLU A 116 -8.73 -15.71 9.17
C GLU A 116 -7.90 -14.46 8.89
N SER A 117 -6.80 -14.25 9.61
CA SER A 117 -6.03 -13.03 9.40
C SER A 117 -5.34 -13.07 8.05
N LEU A 118 -5.70 -12.10 7.20
CA LEU A 118 -5.15 -11.95 5.87
C LEU A 118 -3.62 -11.84 5.98
N ILE A 119 -2.91 -12.70 5.24
CA ILE A 119 -1.46 -12.63 5.08
C ILE A 119 -1.06 -11.18 4.77
N SER A 120 -0.11 -10.64 5.52
CA SER A 120 0.31 -9.25 5.35
C SER A 120 1.07 -9.06 4.03
N ASN A 121 1.21 -7.81 3.58
CA ASN A 121 2.06 -7.53 2.41
C ASN A 121 3.52 -7.88 2.70
N GLU A 122 3.97 -7.79 3.96
CA GLU A 122 5.34 -8.12 4.34
C GLU A 122 5.59 -9.62 4.23
N ASP A 123 4.69 -10.45 4.74
CA ASP A 123 4.82 -11.91 4.67
C ASP A 123 4.84 -12.38 3.20
N LEU A 124 3.97 -11.82 2.34
CA LEU A 124 3.97 -12.10 0.91
C LEU A 124 5.27 -11.66 0.24
N LEU A 125 5.75 -10.45 0.54
CA LEU A 125 6.98 -9.93 -0.03
C LEU A 125 8.19 -10.79 0.36
N ASN A 126 8.27 -11.20 1.62
CA ASN A 126 9.34 -12.06 2.13
C ASN A 126 9.28 -13.45 1.50
N ALA A 127 8.09 -14.03 1.34
CA ALA A 127 7.91 -15.30 0.64
C ALA A 127 8.31 -15.23 -0.85
N ILE A 128 8.00 -14.12 -1.53
CA ILE A 128 8.44 -13.88 -2.92
C ILE A 128 9.96 -13.84 -3.00
N LYS A 129 10.61 -13.05 -2.12
CA LYS A 129 12.07 -12.89 -2.11
C LYS A 129 12.80 -14.18 -1.77
N SER A 130 12.31 -14.93 -0.78
CA SER A 130 12.94 -16.19 -0.37
C SER A 130 12.89 -17.27 -1.45
N LYS A 131 11.87 -17.25 -2.32
CA LYS A 131 11.77 -18.15 -3.48
C LYS A 131 12.45 -17.62 -4.74
N ASN A 132 12.77 -16.33 -4.81
CA ASN A 132 13.37 -15.69 -5.97
C ASN A 132 14.63 -14.94 -5.55
N ASN A 133 15.69 -15.70 -5.22
CA ASN A 133 16.96 -15.13 -4.74
C ASN A 133 17.51 -14.07 -5.70
N GLY A 134 17.89 -12.91 -5.15
CA GLY A 134 18.39 -11.77 -5.93
C GLY A 134 17.29 -10.86 -6.50
N LEU A 135 16.01 -11.18 -6.31
CA LEU A 135 14.91 -10.31 -6.72
C LEU A 135 14.84 -9.06 -5.82
N VAL A 136 15.03 -7.89 -6.42
CA VAL A 136 14.98 -6.60 -5.74
C VAL A 136 13.64 -5.91 -5.97
N ILE A 137 12.62 -6.35 -5.23
CA ILE A 137 11.27 -5.77 -5.25
C ILE A 137 10.88 -5.28 -3.85
N THR A 138 10.16 -4.16 -3.78
CA THR A 138 9.70 -3.55 -2.53
C THR A 138 8.18 -3.37 -2.54
N LYS A 139 7.60 -2.99 -1.39
CA LYS A 139 6.15 -2.69 -1.29
C LYS A 139 5.74 -1.49 -2.15
N ASP A 140 6.67 -0.59 -2.43
CA ASP A 140 6.41 0.60 -3.25
C ASP A 140 6.46 0.27 -4.75
N ASP A 141 6.98 -0.89 -5.14
CA ASP A 141 7.08 -1.30 -6.54
C ASP A 141 5.82 -2.03 -7.02
N VAL A 142 5.07 -2.65 -6.11
CA VAL A 142 3.92 -3.53 -6.43
C VAL A 142 2.72 -3.32 -5.53
N TYR A 143 1.55 -3.35 -6.15
CA TYR A 143 0.28 -3.44 -5.46
C TYR A 143 -0.04 -4.89 -5.09
N PHE A 144 -0.40 -5.10 -3.82
CA PHE A 144 -0.87 -6.37 -3.29
C PHE A 144 -2.38 -6.28 -3.00
N PRO A 145 -3.26 -6.84 -3.84
CA PRO A 145 -4.69 -6.87 -3.57
C PRO A 145 -5.00 -7.67 -2.30
N LYS A 146 -5.96 -7.24 -1.47
CA LYS A 146 -6.44 -8.01 -0.31
C LYS A 146 -7.32 -9.22 -0.71
N LYS A 147 -7.94 -9.14 -1.89
CA LYS A 147 -8.85 -10.16 -2.42
C LYS A 147 -8.12 -11.50 -2.61
N ASP A 148 -8.82 -12.59 -2.32
CA ASP A 148 -8.41 -13.99 -2.55
C ASP A 148 -7.19 -14.47 -1.77
N ARG A 149 -6.59 -13.65 -0.88
CA ARG A 149 -5.40 -14.09 -0.12
C ARG A 149 -5.65 -15.32 0.76
N SER A 150 -6.84 -15.42 1.33
CA SER A 150 -7.25 -16.60 2.11
C SER A 150 -7.41 -17.88 1.27
N LYS A 151 -7.41 -17.78 -0.07
CA LYS A 151 -7.59 -18.91 -0.99
C LYS A 151 -6.28 -19.54 -1.46
N GLY A 152 -5.14 -19.11 -0.92
CA GLY A 152 -3.83 -19.68 -1.29
C GLY A 152 -3.28 -19.16 -2.63
N TYR A 153 -3.76 -18.02 -3.12
CA TYR A 153 -3.17 -17.36 -4.28
C TYR A 153 -3.31 -15.83 -4.20
N ILE A 154 -2.49 -15.14 -4.97
CA ILE A 154 -2.60 -13.69 -5.18
C ILE A 154 -2.14 -13.33 -6.59
N THR A 155 -2.75 -12.32 -7.19
CA THR A 155 -2.20 -11.67 -8.39
C THR A 155 -1.68 -10.30 -7.98
N ILE A 156 -0.36 -10.14 -7.96
CA ILE A 156 0.27 -8.83 -7.71
C ILE A 156 0.42 -8.07 -9.03
N GLU A 157 0.48 -6.76 -8.94
CA GLU A 157 0.54 -5.86 -10.09
C GLU A 157 1.58 -4.77 -9.87
N ALA A 158 2.28 -4.35 -10.93
CA ALA A 158 3.16 -3.20 -10.84
C ALA A 158 2.34 -1.96 -10.46
N ILE A 159 2.85 -1.12 -9.55
CA ILE A 159 2.13 0.12 -9.21
C ILE A 159 1.90 0.99 -10.45
N ASP A 160 0.84 1.78 -10.42
CA ASP A 160 0.51 2.68 -11.52
C ASP A 160 1.70 3.59 -11.85
N LYS A 161 2.02 3.65 -13.15
CA LYS A 161 3.15 4.43 -13.68
C LYS A 161 4.52 4.04 -13.10
N SER A 162 4.68 2.82 -12.56
CA SER A 162 5.99 2.32 -12.14
C SER A 162 7.05 2.57 -13.22
N PRO A 163 8.21 3.18 -12.88
CA PRO A 163 9.29 3.38 -13.84
C PRO A 163 10.09 2.10 -14.10
N LYS A 164 9.96 1.08 -13.23
CA LYS A 164 10.78 -0.14 -13.27
C LYS A 164 10.01 -1.34 -13.80
N TYR A 165 8.75 -1.49 -13.40
CA TYR A 165 8.01 -2.73 -13.60
C TYR A 165 6.71 -2.50 -14.37
N LYS A 166 6.23 -3.56 -15.01
CA LYS A 166 4.94 -3.62 -15.68
C LYS A 166 4.29 -4.98 -15.47
N GLY A 167 3.02 -5.07 -15.85
CA GLY A 167 2.29 -6.33 -15.87
C GLY A 167 1.87 -6.81 -14.49
N LYS A 168 1.47 -8.08 -14.44
CA LYS A 168 0.92 -8.75 -13.26
C LYS A 168 1.52 -10.13 -13.12
N ALA A 169 1.72 -10.60 -11.89
CA ALA A 169 2.18 -11.95 -11.61
C ALA A 169 1.19 -12.67 -10.70
N LYS A 170 0.73 -13.86 -11.12
CA LYS A 170 -0.07 -14.75 -10.28
C LYS A 170 0.85 -15.68 -9.51
N LEU A 171 0.66 -15.70 -8.19
CA LEU A 171 1.46 -16.44 -7.22
C LEU A 171 0.53 -17.36 -6.42
N THR A 172 1.06 -18.51 -6.01
CA THR A 172 0.34 -19.51 -5.20
C THR A 172 1.10 -19.84 -3.94
N TYR A 173 0.39 -20.17 -2.88
CA TYR A 173 0.95 -20.52 -1.58
C TYR A 173 -0.05 -21.34 -0.75
N GLN A 174 0.46 -21.95 0.31
CA GLN A 174 -0.37 -22.56 1.34
C GLN A 174 -0.24 -21.75 2.62
N ILE A 175 -1.36 -21.61 3.32
CA ILE A 175 -1.38 -20.95 4.62
C ILE A 175 -1.10 -22.02 5.66
N LYS A 176 0.09 -21.98 6.27
CA LYS A 176 0.38 -22.82 7.41
C LYS A 176 -0.27 -22.18 8.63
N LYS A 177 -1.45 -22.70 9.00
CA LYS A 177 -2.15 -22.28 10.21
C LYS A 177 -1.30 -22.64 11.42
N ILE A 178 -1.29 -21.75 12.41
CA ILE A 178 -0.71 -22.08 13.72
C ILE A 178 -1.56 -23.21 14.31
N ASN A 179 -0.93 -24.35 14.57
CA ASN A 179 -1.53 -25.41 15.36
C ASN A 179 -1.52 -24.95 16.84
N LYS A 180 -2.71 -24.84 17.44
CA LYS A 180 -2.86 -24.26 18.78
C LYS A 180 -2.16 -25.13 19.82
N GLU A 181 -2.30 -26.45 19.71
CA GLU A 181 -1.71 -27.42 20.63
C GLU A 181 -0.16 -27.43 20.54
N GLU A 182 0.38 -27.35 19.32
CA GLU A 182 1.83 -27.23 19.09
C GLU A 182 2.38 -25.93 19.67
N PHE A 183 1.67 -24.82 19.44
CA PHE A 183 2.07 -23.51 19.97
C PHE A 183 2.03 -23.48 21.51
N ILE A 184 0.95 -23.99 22.14
CA ILE A 184 0.85 -24.11 23.60
C ILE A 184 2.02 -24.93 24.14
N SER A 185 2.32 -26.07 23.52
CA SER A 185 3.43 -26.94 23.94
C SER A 185 4.78 -26.23 23.84
N GLU A 186 5.02 -25.49 22.75
CA GLU A 186 6.23 -24.68 22.60
C GLU A 186 6.34 -23.61 23.69
N VAL A 187 5.24 -22.94 24.02
CA VAL A 187 5.23 -21.90 25.05
C VAL A 187 5.49 -22.51 26.43
N LYS A 188 4.81 -23.60 26.79
CA LYS A 188 5.01 -24.31 28.07
C LYS A 188 6.47 -24.73 28.25
N ASN A 189 7.13 -25.24 27.22
CA ASN A 189 8.54 -25.65 27.27
C ASN A 189 9.52 -24.49 27.53
N LYS A 190 9.10 -23.22 27.38
CA LYS A 190 9.94 -22.04 27.67
C LYS A 190 9.89 -21.61 29.13
N TYR A 191 8.94 -22.11 29.92
CA TYR A 191 8.75 -21.71 31.31
C TYR A 191 8.95 -22.90 32.24
N ASN A 192 9.80 -22.71 33.25
CA ASN A 192 10.01 -23.68 34.32
C ASN A 192 9.60 -23.03 35.64
N ILE A 193 9.03 -23.83 36.54
CA ILE A 193 8.69 -23.40 37.89
C ILE A 193 9.96 -23.36 38.74
N PRO A 194 10.29 -22.23 39.39
CA PRO A 194 11.36 -22.15 40.38
C PRO A 194 11.18 -23.17 41.50
N SER A 195 12.26 -23.79 41.96
CA SER A 195 12.19 -24.87 42.95
C SER A 195 11.62 -24.45 44.31
N ASP A 196 11.63 -23.16 44.60
CA ASP A 196 11.12 -22.51 45.81
C ASP A 196 9.69 -21.95 45.66
N SER A 197 9.08 -22.10 44.48
CA SER A 197 7.71 -21.62 44.23
C SER A 197 6.65 -22.51 44.87
N THR A 198 5.59 -21.89 45.39
CA THR A 198 4.38 -22.58 45.89
C THR A 198 3.41 -22.95 44.75
N ILE A 199 3.66 -22.47 43.54
CA ILE A 199 2.83 -22.69 42.35
C ILE A 199 3.04 -24.11 41.83
N LYS A 200 1.94 -24.77 41.47
CA LYS A 200 1.96 -26.10 40.84
C LYS A 200 2.01 -26.00 39.32
N GLN A 201 2.57 -27.03 38.66
CA GLN A 201 2.65 -27.09 37.20
C GLN A 201 1.31 -26.93 36.49
N ASN A 202 0.23 -27.49 37.05
CA ASN A 202 -1.10 -27.33 36.47
C ASN A 202 -1.60 -25.87 36.48
N GLN A 203 -1.23 -25.07 37.49
CA GLN A 203 -1.61 -23.65 37.57
C GLN A 203 -0.83 -22.81 36.54
N LEU A 204 0.44 -23.13 36.32
CA LEU A 204 1.26 -22.51 35.27
C LEU A 204 0.69 -22.84 33.88
N ASP A 205 0.41 -24.12 33.64
CA ASP A 205 -0.17 -24.61 32.38
C ASP A 205 -1.52 -23.96 32.09
N GLU A 206 -2.42 -23.90 33.08
CA GLU A 206 -3.73 -23.25 32.97
C GLU A 206 -3.59 -21.75 32.66
N THR A 207 -2.65 -21.06 33.30
CA THR A 207 -2.39 -19.63 33.05
C THR A 207 -1.95 -19.40 31.60
N ILE A 208 -1.03 -20.23 31.11
CA ILE A 208 -0.55 -20.15 29.71
C ILE A 208 -1.69 -20.42 28.73
N GLU A 209 -2.48 -21.47 28.97
CA GLU A 209 -3.60 -21.84 28.10
C GLU A 209 -4.69 -20.76 28.06
N ASN A 210 -5.02 -20.16 29.21
CA ASN A 210 -6.01 -19.09 29.31
C ASN A 210 -5.59 -17.84 28.54
N VAL A 211 -4.33 -17.39 28.71
CA VAL A 211 -3.81 -16.22 27.97
C VAL A 211 -3.80 -16.48 26.47
N ILE A 212 -3.36 -17.68 26.05
CA ILE A 212 -3.38 -18.05 24.62
C ILE A 212 -4.82 -18.11 24.09
N ALA A 213 -5.78 -18.63 24.87
CA ALA A 213 -7.18 -18.68 24.48
C ALA A 213 -7.81 -17.28 24.36
N GLU A 214 -7.51 -16.38 25.29
CA GLU A 214 -7.96 -14.99 25.27
C GLU A 214 -7.41 -14.25 24.05
N GLU A 215 -6.10 -14.36 23.80
CA GLU A 215 -5.47 -13.71 22.66
C GLU A 215 -5.88 -14.35 21.32
N ALA A 216 -6.18 -15.64 21.32
CA ALA A 216 -6.83 -16.33 20.20
C ALA A 216 -8.30 -15.93 20.01
N GLY A 217 -8.83 -14.98 20.80
CA GLY A 217 -10.08 -14.24 20.54
C GLY A 217 -9.86 -12.84 19.94
N ASN A 218 -8.64 -12.28 20.01
CA ASN A 218 -8.33 -10.92 19.59
C ASN A 218 -7.71 -10.85 18.16
N PRO A 219 -8.36 -10.20 17.16
CA PRO A 219 -7.97 -10.24 15.75
C PRO A 219 -6.59 -9.65 15.42
N ASP A 220 -6.02 -8.88 16.34
CA ASP A 220 -4.70 -8.25 16.18
C ASP A 220 -3.57 -8.99 16.91
N SER A 221 -3.89 -10.05 17.65
CA SER A 221 -2.89 -10.88 18.33
C SER A 221 -1.92 -11.52 17.36
N THR A 222 -0.65 -11.15 17.50
CA THR A 222 0.49 -11.83 16.88
C THR A 222 1.11 -12.80 17.88
N ARG A 223 1.88 -13.77 17.37
CA ARG A 223 2.69 -14.67 18.18
C ARG A 223 3.55 -13.92 19.20
N GLU A 224 4.13 -12.79 18.82
CA GLU A 224 4.96 -11.96 19.70
C GLU A 224 4.15 -11.32 20.83
N ILE A 225 2.97 -10.75 20.52
CA ILE A 225 2.06 -10.18 21.52
C ILE A 225 1.64 -11.25 22.53
N VAL A 226 1.28 -12.44 22.04
CA VAL A 226 0.87 -13.55 22.91
C VAL A 226 2.01 -14.01 23.80
N MET A 227 3.22 -14.16 23.25
CA MET A 227 4.40 -14.50 24.05
C MET A 227 4.69 -13.47 25.14
N LYS A 228 4.49 -12.18 24.85
CA LYS A 228 4.65 -11.09 25.82
C LYS A 228 3.61 -11.17 26.93
N LYS A 229 2.32 -11.31 26.58
CA LYS A 229 1.25 -11.43 27.58
C LYS A 229 1.38 -12.69 28.44
N VAL A 230 1.79 -13.81 27.84
CA VAL A 230 2.08 -15.02 28.61
C VAL A 230 3.20 -14.75 29.61
N ARG A 231 4.27 -14.07 29.20
CA ARG A 231 5.35 -13.72 30.13
C ARG A 231 4.84 -12.89 31.31
N GLU A 232 4.08 -11.83 31.02
CA GLU A 232 3.51 -10.94 32.04
C GLU A 232 2.60 -11.71 33.01
N ALA A 233 1.73 -12.59 32.51
CA ALA A 233 0.85 -13.41 33.34
C ALA A 233 1.62 -14.45 34.18
N VAL A 234 2.65 -15.08 33.63
CA VAL A 234 3.50 -16.03 34.34
C VAL A 234 4.31 -15.32 35.43
N GLU A 235 4.88 -14.14 35.15
CA GLU A 235 5.58 -13.34 36.15
C GLU A 235 4.65 -12.94 37.30
N LEU A 236 3.41 -12.54 37.00
CA LEU A 236 2.40 -12.25 38.03
C LEU A 236 2.06 -13.49 38.86
N LEU A 237 1.87 -14.64 38.23
CA LEU A 237 1.59 -15.90 38.92
C LEU A 237 2.72 -16.30 39.88
N LEU A 238 3.97 -16.17 39.44
CA LEU A 238 5.14 -16.56 40.24
C LEU A 238 5.44 -15.57 41.39
N ASN A 239 5.05 -14.31 41.25
CA ASN A 239 5.23 -13.27 42.26
C ASN A 239 4.02 -13.12 43.20
N ALA A 240 2.90 -13.79 42.91
CA ALA A 240 1.69 -13.72 43.73
C ALA A 240 1.85 -14.61 44.98
N GLU A 241 2.23 -14.00 46.10
CA GLU A 241 2.07 -14.62 47.42
C GLU A 241 0.57 -14.76 47.74
N GLY A 242 -0.02 -15.91 47.42
CA GLY A 242 -1.21 -16.43 48.09
C GLY A 242 -2.57 -15.74 47.85
N SER A 243 -2.83 -15.15 46.68
CA SER A 243 -4.17 -14.64 46.32
C SER A 243 -4.67 -15.17 44.98
N THR A 244 -5.94 -15.56 44.93
CA THR A 244 -6.63 -16.19 43.79
C THR A 244 -6.67 -15.28 42.55
N LEU A 245 -6.05 -15.75 41.45
CA LEU A 245 -5.87 -15.05 40.16
C LEU A 245 -7.14 -14.61 39.42
N SER A 246 -8.33 -15.02 39.85
CA SER A 246 -9.57 -14.78 39.08
C SER A 246 -10.11 -13.35 39.17
N GLU A 247 -9.68 -12.54 40.15
CA GLU A 247 -10.17 -11.16 40.33
C GLU A 247 -9.19 -10.08 39.81
N THR A 248 -7.90 -10.38 39.65
CA THR A 248 -6.88 -9.33 39.37
C THR A 248 -6.67 -9.03 37.87
N LEU A 249 -7.12 -9.92 36.98
CA LEU A 249 -7.06 -9.71 35.52
C LEU A 249 -8.04 -8.61 35.05
N THR A 250 -9.14 -8.37 35.76
CA THR A 250 -10.09 -7.29 35.46
C THR A 250 -9.68 -5.94 36.06
N THR A 251 -8.91 -5.91 37.16
CA THR A 251 -8.58 -4.65 37.86
C THR A 251 -7.28 -4.00 37.39
N SER A 252 -6.29 -4.76 36.90
CA SER A 252 -5.02 -4.16 36.44
C SER A 252 -5.12 -3.44 35.08
N MET A 253 -6.18 -3.72 34.29
CA MET A 253 -6.46 -3.02 33.03
C MET A 253 -7.28 -1.74 33.20
N SER A 254 -8.04 -1.58 34.29
CA SER A 254 -8.79 -0.34 34.54
C SER A 254 -7.90 0.81 35.03
N ASN A 255 -6.80 0.51 35.71
CA ASN A 255 -5.95 1.54 36.35
C ASN A 255 -4.82 2.08 35.45
N LYS A 256 -4.68 1.59 34.22
CA LYS A 256 -3.68 2.11 33.26
C LYS A 256 -4.27 3.05 32.20
N GLU A 257 -5.61 3.18 32.12
CA GLU A 257 -6.25 4.21 31.30
C GLU A 257 -6.33 5.58 31.98
N GLU A 258 -6.19 5.66 33.32
CA GLU A 258 -6.21 6.95 34.04
C GLU A 258 -4.84 7.66 34.15
N GLU A 259 -3.71 6.93 34.06
CA GLU A 259 -2.37 7.58 34.16
C GLU A 259 -1.87 8.23 32.86
N LEU A 260 -2.55 8.02 31.72
CA LEU A 260 -2.21 8.69 30.45
C LEU A 260 -2.97 10.01 30.23
N GLN A 261 -3.88 10.40 31.14
CA GLN A 261 -4.68 11.64 31.00
C GLN A 261 -4.20 12.83 31.86
N ASN A 262 -3.22 12.66 32.76
CA ASN A 262 -2.83 13.71 33.70
C ASN A 262 -1.47 14.36 33.43
N ASN A 263 -1.11 14.56 32.16
CA ASN A 263 0.01 15.44 31.83
C ASN A 263 -0.25 16.29 30.58
N SER A 264 -1.21 17.21 30.69
CA SER A 264 -1.27 18.40 29.84
C SER A 264 -2.20 19.47 30.43
N GLN A 265 -1.65 20.28 31.33
CA GLN A 265 -1.97 21.70 31.37
C GLN A 265 -0.61 22.40 31.31
N THR A 266 -0.36 23.46 30.53
CA THR A 266 -1.17 24.66 30.51
C THR A 266 -0.67 25.65 29.41
N ILE A 267 -1.60 26.47 28.89
CA ILE A 267 -1.46 27.89 28.44
C ILE A 267 -1.35 28.24 26.93
N LEU A 268 -2.30 29.13 26.54
CA LEU A 268 -2.37 30.14 25.45
C LEU A 268 -3.03 29.80 24.10
N SER A 269 -4.29 30.24 23.96
CA SER A 269 -4.92 30.70 22.70
C SER A 269 -4.48 32.16 22.40
N PRO A 270 -4.80 32.80 21.25
CA PRO A 270 -5.54 32.36 20.06
C PRO A 270 -4.88 32.75 18.70
N LYS A 271 -5.64 32.57 17.58
CA LYS A 271 -5.44 33.01 16.18
C LYS A 271 -4.86 31.86 15.31
N ILE A 272 -5.47 31.40 14.22
CA ILE A 272 -5.84 32.13 12.99
C ILE A 272 -7.00 31.41 12.24
N THR A 273 -7.75 32.22 11.50
CA THR A 273 -8.63 32.00 10.34
C THR A 273 -8.25 30.90 9.32
N SER A 274 -9.28 30.43 8.62
CA SER A 274 -9.36 29.78 7.28
C SER A 274 -8.79 28.38 7.05
N GLU A 275 -9.74 27.47 6.73
CA GLU A 275 -9.82 26.73 5.46
C GLU A 275 -8.73 25.69 5.16
N LYS A 276 -9.06 24.40 5.33
CA LYS A 276 -9.48 23.50 4.23
C LYS A 276 -9.73 22.09 4.77
N THR A 277 -10.87 21.54 4.40
CA THR A 277 -11.36 20.20 4.75
C THR A 277 -10.58 19.12 4.00
N ASP A 278 -9.99 18.16 4.72
CA ASP A 278 -9.58 16.87 4.17
C ASP A 278 -10.45 15.75 4.78
N ASN A 279 -11.04 14.96 3.88
CA ASN A 279 -12.04 13.94 4.13
C ASN A 279 -11.40 12.69 4.75
N ASN A 280 -11.77 12.40 5.99
CA ASN A 280 -11.56 11.10 6.64
C ASN A 280 -12.78 10.21 6.37
N GLU A 281 -12.68 9.30 5.39
CA GLU A 281 -13.63 8.19 5.24
C GLU A 281 -13.36 7.11 6.28
N ASN A 282 -13.72 7.39 7.54
CA ASN A 282 -14.07 6.34 8.47
C ASN A 282 -15.50 5.89 8.12
N THR A 283 -15.59 4.88 7.26
CA THR A 283 -16.86 4.33 6.79
C THR A 283 -17.61 3.70 7.96
N ASN A 284 -18.56 4.47 8.46
CA ASN A 284 -19.40 4.16 9.61
C ASN A 284 -20.41 3.06 9.22
N TYR A 285 -19.98 1.79 9.27
CA TYR A 285 -20.81 0.62 8.96
C TYR A 285 -22.09 0.57 9.82
N GLY A 286 -22.07 1.11 11.04
CA GLY A 286 -23.26 1.26 11.87
C GLY A 286 -24.32 2.16 11.23
N PHE A 287 -23.92 3.22 10.53
CA PHE A 287 -24.84 4.13 9.85
C PHE A 287 -25.56 3.45 8.67
N TYR A 288 -24.84 2.63 7.89
CA TYR A 288 -25.43 1.88 6.78
C TYR A 288 -26.41 0.80 7.24
N ILE A 289 -26.13 0.14 8.36
CA ILE A 289 -27.05 -0.85 8.96
C ILE A 289 -28.36 -0.16 9.40
N VAL A 290 -28.26 1.00 10.05
CA VAL A 290 -29.43 1.77 10.48
C VAL A 290 -30.26 2.23 9.28
N ILE A 291 -29.63 2.73 8.21
CA ILE A 291 -30.33 3.12 6.98
C ILE A 291 -31.02 1.92 6.32
N ALA A 292 -30.34 0.77 6.24
CA ALA A 292 -30.92 -0.45 5.66
C ALA A 292 -32.15 -0.93 6.45
N CYS A 293 -32.11 -0.85 7.79
CA CYS A 293 -33.24 -1.16 8.65
C CYS A 293 -34.42 -0.21 8.42
N ILE A 294 -34.18 1.10 8.30
CA ILE A 294 -35.23 2.09 8.04
C ILE A 294 -35.90 1.85 6.68
N ILE A 295 -35.12 1.51 5.65
CA ILE A 295 -35.64 1.20 4.31
C ILE A 295 -36.52 -0.05 4.34
N LEU A 296 -36.06 -1.13 5.01
CA LEU A 296 -36.84 -2.37 5.15
C LEU A 296 -38.17 -2.16 5.89
N ILE A 297 -38.16 -1.37 6.98
CA ILE A 297 -39.37 -1.02 7.72
C ILE A 297 -40.32 -0.18 6.84
N SER A 298 -39.78 0.76 6.07
CA SER A 298 -40.60 1.59 5.17
C SER A 298 -41.27 0.77 4.06
N ILE A 299 -40.57 -0.20 3.47
CA ILE A 299 -41.13 -1.08 2.42
C ILE A 299 -42.24 -1.97 2.98
N THR A 300 -42.06 -2.52 4.18
CA THR A 300 -43.09 -3.35 4.81
C THR A 300 -44.33 -2.53 5.18
N PHE A 301 -44.16 -1.31 5.68
CA PHE A 301 -45.26 -0.40 5.96
C PHE A 301 -46.03 0.01 4.70
N LEU A 302 -45.32 0.32 3.61
CA LEU A 302 -45.94 0.67 2.32
C LEU A 302 -46.71 -0.50 1.71
N SER A 303 -46.18 -1.72 1.86
CA SER A 303 -46.85 -2.95 1.41
C SER A 303 -48.15 -3.20 2.20
N LEU A 304 -48.13 -2.95 3.52
CA LEU A 304 -49.31 -3.07 4.37
C LEU A 304 -50.38 -2.03 3.99
N LEU A 305 -49.98 -0.77 3.77
CA LEU A 305 -50.88 0.29 3.27
C LEU A 305 -51.52 -0.10 1.94
N PHE A 306 -50.74 -0.65 1.00
CA PHE A 306 -51.27 -1.09 -0.29
C PHE A 306 -52.32 -2.20 -0.14
N VAL A 307 -52.11 -3.17 0.76
CA VAL A 307 -53.10 -4.20 1.07
C VAL A 307 -54.38 -3.61 1.67
N ILE A 308 -54.26 -2.65 2.59
CA ILE A 308 -55.40 -1.97 3.21
C ILE A 308 -56.21 -1.17 2.16
N PHE A 309 -55.54 -0.43 1.28
CA PHE A 309 -56.20 0.32 0.20
C PHE A 309 -56.88 -0.61 -0.81
N LYS A 310 -56.22 -1.72 -1.18
CA LYS A 310 -56.82 -2.72 -2.07
C LYS A 310 -58.09 -3.33 -1.45
N LYS A 311 -58.05 -3.64 -0.15
CA LYS A 311 -59.20 -4.20 0.59
C LYS A 311 -60.36 -3.22 0.71
N ARG A 312 -60.10 -1.92 0.87
CA ARG A 312 -61.15 -0.87 0.88
C ARG A 312 -61.80 -0.68 -0.49
N ASN A 313 -61.05 -0.79 -1.59
CA ASN A 313 -61.62 -0.72 -2.94
C ASN A 313 -62.43 -1.95 -3.36
N THR A 314 -62.40 -3.04 -2.60
CA THR A 314 -63.24 -4.23 -2.87
C THR A 314 -64.54 -4.25 -2.08
N GLN A 315 -64.76 -3.26 -1.20
CA GLN A 315 -65.97 -3.13 -0.36
C GLN A 315 -66.79 -1.87 -0.67
N SER A 316 -66.53 -1.20 -1.80
CA SER A 316 -67.36 -0.09 -2.32
C SER A 316 -68.08 -0.49 -3.59
#